data_AF-A0A149UST3-F1
#
_entry.id   AF-A0A149UST3-F1
#
_cell.length_a   1.000
_cell.length_b   1.000
_cell.length_c   1.000
_cell.angle_alpha   90.00
_cell.angle_beta   90.00
_cell.angle_gamma   90.00
#
_symmetry.space_group_name_H-M   'P 1'
#
loop_
_entity.id
_entity.type
_entity.pdbx_description
1 polymer ?
#
loop_
_entity_poly.entity_id
_entity_poly.type
_entity_poly.pdbx_seq_one_letter_code
_entity_poly.pdbx_strand_id
1 'polypeptide(L)' 'MRQRLADRVDLEGGQRALSRKIGIPQPVISKVLSGASETIPESIINALGYIVRPMCVPARKGMNR' A
#
# COMPACT_ATOMS: atom_id res chain seq x y z
N MET A 1 6.68 5.68 -9.26
CA MET A 1 6.16 4.86 -8.14
C MET A 1 7.15 4.69 -7.00
N ARG A 2 8.43 4.32 -7.23
CA ARG A 2 9.44 4.26 -6.16
C ARG A 2 9.63 5.60 -5.41
N GLN A 3 9.63 6.72 -6.14
CA GLN A 3 9.73 8.06 -5.56
C GLN A 3 8.59 8.35 -4.57
N ARG A 4 7.34 8.05 -4.96
CA ARG A 4 6.16 8.15 -4.08
C ARG A 4 6.24 7.26 -2.84
N LEU A 5 6.82 6.07 -2.97
CA LEU A 5 7.09 5.20 -1.80
C LEU A 5 8.13 5.85 -0.89
N ALA A 6 9.18 6.47 -1.43
CA ALA A 6 10.18 7.20 -0.65
C ALA A 6 9.55 8.40 0.07
N ASP A 7 8.78 9.24 -0.64
CA ASP A 7 8.06 10.37 -0.04
C ASP A 7 7.16 9.90 1.11
N ARG A 8 6.45 8.78 0.92
CA ARG A 8 5.60 8.21 1.97
C ARG A 8 6.41 7.68 3.14
N VAL A 9 7.58 7.09 2.90
CA VAL A 9 8.49 6.67 3.97
C VAL A 9 8.96 7.88 4.79
N ASP A 10 9.32 8.98 4.14
CA ASP A 10 9.73 10.21 4.82
C ASP A 10 8.58 10.83 5.63
N LEU A 11 7.37 10.89 5.06
CA LEU A 11 6.17 11.40 5.75
C LEU A 11 5.80 10.59 6.99
N GLU A 12 6.00 9.27 6.97
CA GLU A 12 5.71 8.41 8.12
C GLU A 12 6.87 8.32 9.13
N GLY A 13 8.01 8.98 8.87
CA GLY A 13 9.17 8.95 9.76
C GLY A 13 10.02 7.67 9.66
N GLY A 14 9.95 6.98 8.53
CA GLY A 14 10.85 5.88 8.18
C GLY A 14 10.15 4.59 7.77
N GLN A 15 10.95 3.67 7.20
CA GLN A 15 10.43 2.41 6.62
C GLN A 15 9.73 1.52 7.66
N ARG A 16 10.22 1.53 8.91
CA ARG A 16 9.66 0.72 10.00
C ARG A 16 8.29 1.25 10.46
N ALA A 17 8.11 2.57 10.47
CA ALA A 17 6.83 3.20 10.79
C ALA A 17 5.81 2.93 9.67
N LEU A 18 6.20 3.12 8.41
CA LEU A 18 5.39 2.78 7.26
C LEU A 18 5.00 1.29 7.27
N SER A 19 5.97 0.39 7.50
CA SER A 19 5.76 -1.07 7.57
C SER A 19 4.65 -1.45 8.56
N ARG A 20 4.66 -0.86 9.76
CA ARG A 20 3.61 -1.08 10.77
C ARG A 20 2.26 -0.53 10.34
N LYS A 21 2.25 0.62 9.66
CA LYS A 21 1.03 1.29 9.23
C LYS A 21 0.30 0.54 8.12
N ILE A 22 1.04 0.05 7.12
CA ILE A 22 0.46 -0.61 5.95
C ILE A 22 0.49 -2.14 6.01
N GLY A 23 1.08 -2.71 7.06
CA GLY A 23 1.17 -4.17 7.25
C GLY A 23 2.12 -4.88 6.28
N ILE A 24 3.02 -4.14 5.62
CA ILE A 24 3.99 -4.71 4.68
C ILE A 24 5.35 -4.84 5.37
N PRO A 25 6.03 -5.99 5.30
CA PRO A 25 7.33 -6.16 5.93
C PRO A 25 8.36 -5.14 5.44
N GLN A 26 9.13 -4.58 6.38
CA GLN A 26 10.20 -3.63 6.08
C GLN A 26 11.18 -4.12 5.00
N PRO A 27 11.60 -5.41 4.94
CA PRO A 27 12.49 -5.89 3.89
C PRO A 27 11.92 -5.73 2.48
N VAL A 28 10.59 -5.88 2.33
CA VAL A 28 9.90 -5.70 1.04
C VAL A 28 9.94 -4.23 0.61
N ILE A 29 9.69 -3.32 1.55
CA ILE A 29 9.79 -1.87 1.30
C ILE A 29 11.23 -1.51 0.92
N SER A 30 12.22 -2.03 1.65
CA SER A 30 13.64 -1.80 1.38
C SER A 30 14.06 -2.33 0.01
N LYS A 31 13.59 -3.51 -0.39
CA LYS A 31 13.90 -4.13 -1.70
C LYS A 31 13.34 -3.33 -2.88
N VAL A 32 12.17 -2.72 -2.70
CA VAL A 32 11.57 -1.84 -3.71
C VAL A 32 12.31 -0.50 -3.80
N LEU A 33 12.71 0.07 -2.65
CA LEU A 33 13.46 1.33 -2.61
C LEU A 33 14.89 1.19 -3.15
N SER A 34 15.55 0.07 -2.89
CA SER A 34 16.91 -0.21 -3.42
C SER A 34 16.93 -0.48 -4.92
N GLY A 35 15.76 -0.61 -5.55
CA GLY A 35 15.63 -0.90 -6.98
C GLY A 35 15.93 -2.34 -7.37
N ALA A 36 16.20 -3.22 -6.40
CA ALA A 36 16.46 -4.65 -6.62
C ALA A 36 15.22 -5.42 -7.11
N SER A 37 14.03 -4.83 -6.98
CA SER A 37 12.79 -5.36 -7.56
C SER A 37 12.42 -4.59 -8.83
N GLU A 38 12.50 -5.26 -9.98
CA GLU A 38 12.11 -4.71 -11.28
C GLU A 38 10.63 -4.28 -11.30
N THR A 39 9.77 -5.05 -10.63
CA THR A 39 8.35 -4.79 -10.46
C THR A 39 7.99 -4.46 -9.01
N ILE A 40 7.06 -3.51 -8.82
CA ILE A 40 6.57 -3.12 -7.48
C ILE A 40 5.41 -4.06 -7.11
N PRO A 41 5.46 -4.72 -5.95
CA PRO A 41 4.39 -5.61 -5.52
C PRO A 41 3.04 -4.90 -5.46
N GLU A 42 1.98 -5.55 -5.93
CA GLU A 42 0.61 -5.04 -5.85
C GLU A 42 0.22 -4.66 -4.42
N SER A 43 0.74 -5.38 -3.42
CA SER A 43 0.54 -5.06 -2.01
C SER A 43 0.95 -3.63 -1.66
N ILE A 44 2.11 -3.17 -2.17
CA ILE A 44 2.60 -1.79 -1.98
C ILE A 44 1.73 -0.81 -2.76
N ILE A 45 1.32 -1.16 -3.97
CA ILE A 45 0.45 -0.33 -4.81
C ILE A 45 -0.91 -0.12 -4.12
N ASN A 46 -1.54 -1.20 -3.63
CA ASN A 46 -2.77 -1.19 -2.85
C ASN A 46 -2.62 -0.36 -1.57
N ALA A 47 -1.56 -0.61 -0.79
CA ALA A 47 -1.30 0.07 0.48
C ALA A 47 -1.07 1.58 0.33
N LEU A 48 -0.45 2.00 -0.76
CA LEU A 48 -0.27 3.40 -1.11
C LEU A 48 -1.54 4.04 -1.71
N GLY A 49 -2.63 3.26 -1.85
CA GLY A 49 -3.93 3.74 -2.34
C GLY A 49 -4.03 3.86 -3.87
N TYR A 50 -3.13 3.23 -4.63
CA TYR A 50 -3.14 3.30 -6.10
C TYR A 50 -4.09 2.32 -6.78
N ILE A 51 -4.58 1.31 -6.05
CA ILE A 51 -5.64 0.44 -6.53
C ILE A 51 -6.87 0.75 -5.68
N VAL A 52 -7.66 1.70 -6.18
CA VAL A 52 -9.07 1.76 -5.85
C VAL A 52 -9.69 0.56 -6.57
N ARG A 53 -9.80 -0.59 -5.92
CA ARG A 53 -10.79 -1.57 -6.39
C ARG A 53 -12.14 -0.88 -6.14
N PRO A 54 -12.99 -0.66 -7.16
CA PRO A 54 -14.39 -0.40 -6.89
C PRO A 54 -14.92 -1.68 -6.25
N MET A 55 -14.89 -1.73 -4.91
CA MET A 55 -15.59 -2.76 -4.19
C MET A 55 -17.06 -2.39 -4.36
N CYS A 56 -17.70 -2.98 -5.37
CA CYS A 56 -19.15 -2.98 -5.49
C CYS A 56 -19.67 -3.74 -4.26
N VAL A 57 -19.85 -3.05 -3.14
CA VAL A 57 -20.60 -3.57 -2.01
C VAL A 57 -22.04 -3.65 -2.52
N PRO A 58 -22.63 -4.83 -2.71
CA PRO A 58 -24.05 -4.88 -3.02
C PRO A 58 -24.76 -4.21 -1.85
N ALA A 59 -25.50 -3.14 -2.12
CA ALA A 59 -26.47 -2.60 -1.17
C ALA A 59 -27.28 -3.81 -0.70
N ARG A 60 -27.25 -4.11 0.61
CA ARG A 60 -27.94 -5.26 1.18
C ARG A 60 -29.40 -5.18 0.74
N LYS A 61 -29.75 -5.99 -0.26
CA LYS A 61 -31.12 -6.16 -0.75
C LYS A 61 -31.89 -6.76 0.42
N GLY A 62 -32.66 -5.93 1.14
CA GLY A 62 -33.52 -6.40 2.23
C GLY A 62 -33.62 -5.54 3.49
N MET A 63 -33.36 -4.23 3.45
CA MET A 63 -33.93 -3.34 4.49
C MET A 63 -35.38 -3.01 4.15
N ASN A 64 -36.26 -3.99 4.29
CA ASN A 64 -37.70 -3.80 4.47
C ASN A 64 -38.02 -4.15 5.93
N ARG A 65 -38.24 -3.14 6.75
CA ARG A 65 -39.17 -3.16 7.88
C ARG A 65 -39.77 -1.77 8.00
#